data_AF-A0A650CNV6-F1
#
_entry.id   AF-A0A650CNV6-F1
#
_cell.length_a   1.000
_cell.length_b   1.000
_cell.length_c   1.000
_cell.angle_alpha   90.00
_cell.angle_beta   90.00
_cell.angle_gamma   90.00
#
_symmetry.space_group_name_H-M   'P 1'
#
loop_
_entity.id
_entity.type
_entity.pdbx_description
1 polymer ?
#
loop_
_entity_poly.entity_id
_entity_poly.type
_entity_poly.pdbx_seq_one_letter_code
_entity_poly.pdbx_strand_id
1 'polypeptide(L)'
;MNRIPMKGRDIESLLYMGKIQSVNVEYCDEAKKEAKVIAKLVTGEEVETECIPVRAAGKISIVIKQYLKMGVDKLIIQDIDMKEVRNVDTEGGEENEVQDRQDSKE
;
A
#
# COMPACT_ATOMS: atom_id res chain seq x y z
N MET A 1 -6.82 24.84 -2.57
CA MET A 1 -5.72 23.85 -2.41
C MET A 1 -5.62 23.06 -3.68
N ASN A 2 -4.42 22.88 -4.23
CA ASN A 2 -4.20 22.08 -5.44
C ASN A 2 -4.07 20.61 -5.00
N ARG A 3 -4.97 19.73 -5.42
CA ARG A 3 -4.95 18.30 -5.07
C ARG A 3 -4.18 17.51 -6.13
N ILE A 4 -3.43 16.49 -5.73
CA ILE A 4 -2.63 15.69 -6.68
C ILE A 4 -3.54 14.66 -7.34
N PRO A 5 -3.67 14.64 -8.68
CA PRO A 5 -4.49 13.66 -9.38
C PRO A 5 -3.82 12.28 -9.35
N MET A 6 -4.59 11.27 -8.99
CA MET A 6 -4.19 9.88 -8.87
C MET A 6 -4.89 9.02 -9.91
N LYS A 7 -4.15 8.08 -10.48
CA LYS A 7 -4.75 6.99 -11.24
C LYS A 7 -5.15 5.88 -10.28
N GLY A 8 -6.15 5.07 -10.63
CA GLY A 8 -6.66 4.01 -9.73
C GLY A 8 -5.58 3.09 -9.13
N ARG A 9 -4.49 2.82 -9.86
CA ARG A 9 -3.32 2.06 -9.38
C ARG A 9 -2.52 2.77 -8.28
N ASP A 10 -2.46 4.09 -8.31
CA ASP A 10 -1.71 4.88 -7.34
C ASP A 10 -2.38 4.80 -5.96
N ILE A 11 -3.72 4.75 -5.90
CA ILE A 11 -4.47 4.69 -4.64
C ILE A 11 -4.24 3.37 -3.92
N GLU A 12 -4.34 2.27 -4.66
CA GLU A 12 -4.05 0.95 -4.15
C GLU A 12 -2.60 0.88 -3.64
N SER A 13 -1.65 1.46 -4.39
CA SER A 13 -0.25 1.54 -3.98
C SER A 13 -0.06 2.34 -2.69
N LEU A 14 -0.70 3.51 -2.55
CA LEU A 14 -0.61 4.32 -1.33
C LEU A 14 -1.23 3.61 -0.12
N LEU A 15 -2.31 2.86 -0.32
CA LEU A 15 -2.90 2.03 0.73
C LEU A 15 -1.94 0.92 1.18
N TYR A 16 -1.37 0.18 0.24
CA TYR A 16 -0.38 -0.88 0.52
C TYR A 16 0.94 -0.36 1.06
N MET A 17 1.25 0.93 0.88
CA MET A 17 2.39 1.60 1.50
C MET A 17 2.04 2.23 2.85
N GLY A 18 0.80 2.11 3.33
CA GLY A 18 0.34 2.71 4.59
C GLY A 18 0.28 4.24 4.56
N LYS A 19 0.43 4.86 3.39
CA LYS A 19 0.53 6.31 3.24
C LYS A 19 -0.81 7.03 3.38
N ILE A 20 -1.93 6.31 3.38
CA ILE A 20 -3.28 6.88 3.51
C ILE A 20 -3.68 6.96 4.99
N GLN A 21 -4.03 8.16 5.45
CA GLN A 21 -4.61 8.42 6.77
C GLN A 21 -6.15 8.28 6.75
N SER A 22 -6.81 8.80 5.73
CA SER A 22 -8.27 8.75 5.62
C SER A 22 -8.73 8.84 4.16
N VAL A 23 -10.00 8.49 3.91
CA VAL A 23 -10.58 8.54 2.58
C VAL A 23 -12.03 9.03 2.60
N ASN A 24 -12.38 9.87 1.64
CA ASN A 24 -13.71 10.42 1.43
C ASN A 24 -14.14 10.33 -0.05
N VAL A 25 -15.43 10.52 -0.32
CA VAL A 25 -16.00 10.54 -1.68
C VAL A 25 -16.72 11.87 -1.88
N GLU A 26 -16.36 12.60 -2.94
CA GLU A 26 -17.01 13.85 -3.35
C GLU A 26 -17.70 13.64 -4.71
N TYR A 27 -18.96 14.06 -4.85
CA TYR A 27 -19.67 14.00 -6.12
C TYR A 27 -19.10 15.05 -7.09
N CYS A 28 -18.94 14.66 -8.35
CA CYS A 28 -18.49 15.55 -9.41
C CYS A 28 -19.64 16.28 -10.10
N ASP A 29 -20.87 15.76 -9.99
CA ASP A 29 -22.06 16.31 -10.63
C ASP A 29 -23.26 16.35 -9.66
N GLU A 30 -24.21 17.25 -9.92
CA GLU A 30 -25.45 17.34 -9.13
C GLU A 30 -26.34 16.10 -9.30
N ALA A 31 -26.24 15.47 -10.47
CA ALA A 31 -26.95 14.22 -10.77
C ALA A 31 -26.37 13.01 -10.03
N LYS A 32 -25.23 13.16 -9.33
CA LYS A 32 -24.55 12.10 -8.56
C LYS A 32 -24.26 10.84 -9.38
N LYS A 33 -23.99 11.00 -10.68
CA LYS A 33 -23.56 9.89 -11.53
C LYS A 33 -22.08 9.66 -11.38
N GLU A 34 -21.33 10.73 -11.14
CA GLU A 34 -19.88 10.69 -11.04
C GLU A 34 -19.41 11.21 -9.69
N ALA A 35 -18.35 10.61 -9.18
CA ALA A 35 -17.69 11.01 -7.96
C ALA A 35 -16.19 10.74 -8.07
N LYS A 36 -15.44 11.46 -7.25
CA LYS A 36 -14.02 11.25 -7.04
C LYS A 36 -13.76 10.76 -5.62
N VAL A 37 -12.74 9.95 -5.47
CA VAL A 37 -12.25 9.50 -4.18
C VAL A 37 -11.11 10.43 -3.77
N ILE A 38 -11.16 10.95 -2.56
CA ILE A 38 -10.13 11.81 -2.00
C ILE A 38 -9.51 11.10 -0.83
N ALA A 39 -8.21 10.83 -0.93
CA ALA A 39 -7.44 10.29 0.17
C ALA A 39 -6.61 11.41 0.79
N LYS A 40 -6.57 11.43 2.13
CA LYS A 40 -5.63 12.25 2.88
C LYS A 40 -4.45 11.37 3.25
N LEU A 41 -3.25 11.84 2.94
CA LEU A 41 -2.02 11.13 3.26
C LEU A 41 -1.58 11.41 4.70
N VAL A 42 -0.72 10.55 5.23
CA VAL A 42 -0.07 10.75 6.53
C VAL A 42 0.78 12.03 6.56
N THR A 43 1.27 12.47 5.40
CA THR A 43 1.97 13.76 5.21
C THR A 43 1.04 14.97 5.34
N GLY A 44 -0.27 14.76 5.35
CA GLY A 44 -1.29 15.81 5.37
C GLY A 44 -1.74 16.27 3.98
N GLU A 45 -1.10 15.81 2.91
CA GLU A 45 -1.48 16.12 1.54
C GLU A 45 -2.79 15.41 1.15
N GLU A 46 -3.56 16.05 0.28
CA GLU A 46 -4.76 15.46 -0.31
C GLU A 46 -4.50 15.07 -1.76
N VAL A 47 -4.93 13.87 -2.09
CA VAL A 47 -4.78 13.26 -3.40
C VAL A 47 -6.15 12.76 -3.86
N GLU A 48 -6.48 12.90 -5.15
CA GLU A 48 -7.81 12.60 -5.66
C GLU A 48 -7.82 11.81 -6.96
N THR A 49 -8.83 10.96 -7.16
CA THR A 49 -9.05 10.32 -8.47
C THR A 49 -9.63 11.29 -9.48
N GLU A 50 -9.56 10.91 -10.75
CA GLU A 50 -10.50 11.40 -11.76
C GLU A 50 -11.96 11.13 -11.35
N CYS A 51 -12.89 11.87 -11.98
CA CYS A 51 -14.32 11.62 -11.83
C CYS A 51 -14.65 10.27 -12.46
N ILE A 52 -15.13 9.34 -11.64
CA ILE A 52 -15.49 7.98 -12.03
C ILE A 52 -16.96 7.73 -11.65
N PRO A 53 -17.60 6.68 -12.19
CA PRO A 53 -18.97 6.34 -11.78
C PRO A 53 -19.09 6.18 -10.27
N VAL A 54 -20.14 6.76 -9.67
CA VAL A 54 -20.36 6.79 -8.21
C VAL A 54 -20.26 5.41 -7.56
N ARG A 55 -20.73 4.37 -8.26
CA ARG A 55 -20.66 2.99 -7.77
C ARG A 55 -19.22 2.50 -7.64
N ALA A 56 -18.33 2.90 -8.55
CA ALA A 56 -16.92 2.55 -8.51
C ALA A 56 -16.21 3.30 -7.37
N ALA A 57 -16.44 4.61 -7.25
CA ALA A 57 -15.92 5.42 -6.14
C ALA A 57 -16.34 4.86 -4.77
N GLY A 58 -17.62 4.48 -4.64
CA GLY A 58 -18.15 3.84 -3.44
C GLY A 58 -17.40 2.54 -3.09
N LYS A 59 -17.21 1.64 -4.05
CA LYS A 59 -16.45 0.39 -3.84
C LYS A 59 -15.02 0.65 -3.40
N ILE A 60 -14.31 1.54 -4.08
CA ILE A 60 -12.92 1.92 -3.74
C ILE A 60 -12.86 2.45 -2.30
N SER A 61 -13.77 3.36 -1.93
CA SER A 61 -13.81 3.93 -0.59
C SER A 61 -14.06 2.88 0.50
N ILE A 62 -14.92 1.89 0.24
CA ILE A 62 -15.21 0.81 1.19
C ILE A 62 -13.98 -0.06 1.39
N VAL A 63 -13.30 -0.44 0.31
CA VAL A 63 -12.10 -1.26 0.35
C VAL A 63 -11.02 -0.55 1.18
N ILE A 64 -10.69 0.71 0.85
CA ILE A 64 -9.69 1.50 1.58
C ILE A 64 -10.06 1.60 3.07
N LYS A 65 -11.31 1.94 3.40
CA LYS A 65 -11.77 2.03 4.80
C LYS A 65 -11.62 0.71 5.54
N GLN A 66 -11.91 -0.42 4.88
CA GLN A 66 -11.77 -1.74 5.48
C GLN A 66 -10.30 -2.05 5.80
N TYR A 67 -9.38 -1.77 4.88
CA TYR A 67 -7.94 -1.95 5.09
C TYR A 67 -7.39 -1.08 6.23
N LEU A 68 -7.80 0.20 6.28
CA LEU A 68 -7.45 1.10 7.39
C LEU A 68 -8.02 0.60 8.73
N LYS A 69 -9.25 0.09 8.74
CA LYS A 69 -9.86 -0.46 9.96
C LYS A 69 -9.14 -1.72 10.47
N MET A 70 -8.63 -2.54 9.56
CA MET A 70 -7.82 -3.71 9.90
C MET A 70 -6.42 -3.33 10.43
N GLY A 71 -6.04 -2.04 10.38
CA GLY A 71 -4.73 -1.58 10.81
C GLY A 71 -3.61 -2.03 9.87
N VAL A 72 -3.93 -2.36 8.61
CA VAL A 72 -2.92 -2.79 7.62
C VAL A 72 -1.89 -1.69 7.40
N ASP A 73 -2.32 -0.42 7.45
CA ASP A 73 -1.45 0.76 7.43
C ASP A 73 -0.37 0.73 8.53
N LYS A 74 -0.67 0.15 9.70
CA LYS A 74 0.28 0.04 10.83
C LYS A 74 1.24 -1.14 10.71
N LEU A 75 0.91 -2.12 9.86
CA LEU A 75 1.76 -3.30 9.60
C LEU A 75 2.75 -3.04 8.47
N ILE A 76 2.51 -1.99 7.68
CA ILE A 76 3.38 -1.59 6.59
C ILE A 76 4.41 -0.63 7.16
N ILE A 77 5.70 -0.94 6.98
CA ILE A 77 6.77 -0.04 7.37
C ILE A 77 6.76 1.15 6.39
N GLN A 78 6.35 2.31 6.88
CA GLN A 78 6.02 3.48 6.06
C GLN A 78 7.26 4.29 5.63
N ASP A 79 8.34 4.22 6.42
CA ASP A 79 9.56 5.03 6.30
C ASP A 79 10.82 4.15 6.21
N ILE A 80 10.82 3.09 5.40
CA ILE A 80 12.11 2.46 5.08
C ILE A 80 12.79 3.31 4.02
N ASP A 81 13.95 3.89 4.35
CA ASP A 81 14.91 4.33 3.35
C ASP A 81 15.25 3.08 2.51
N MET A 82 14.79 3.01 1.26
CA MET A 82 14.95 1.83 0.40
C MET A 82 16.42 1.41 0.22
N LYS A 83 17.38 2.23 0.66
CA LYS A 83 18.79 1.89 0.77
C LYS A 83 19.10 0.80 1.81
N GLU A 84 18.27 0.63 2.85
CA GLU A 84 18.47 -0.36 3.91
C GLU A 84 17.63 -1.64 3.73
N VAL A 85 16.74 -1.69 2.74
CA VAL A 85 16.07 -2.94 2.35
C VAL A 85 17.06 -3.79 1.56
N ARG A 86 17.94 -4.51 2.27
CA ARG A 86 18.60 -5.68 1.69
C ARG A 86 17.54 -6.75 1.51
N ASN A 87 17.40 -7.28 0.29
CA ASN A 87 16.69 -8.53 0.07
C ASN A 87 17.29 -9.56 1.04
N VAL A 88 16.49 -10.07 1.97
CA VAL A 88 16.85 -11.24 2.76
C VAL A 88 16.58 -12.49 1.93
N ASP A 89 17.04 -12.49 0.67
CA ASP A 89 17.43 -13.74 0.03
C ASP A 89 18.83 -14.01 0.55
N THR A 90 18.88 -14.75 1.65
CA THR A 90 20.10 -15.32 2.21
C THR A 90 20.54 -16.48 1.31
N GLU A 91 20.93 -16.18 0.07
CA GLU A 91 21.93 -16.97 -0.63
C GLU A 91 23.31 -16.49 -0.14
N GLY A 92 23.60 -16.88 1.10
CA GLY A 92 24.82 -16.53 1.81
C GLY A 92 25.18 -17.65 2.79
N GLY A 93 25.02 -18.89 2.34
CA GLY A 93 25.72 -20.03 2.89
C GLY A 93 26.72 -20.50 1.85
N GLU A 94 27.84 -19.78 1.71
CA GLU A 94 29.04 -20.36 1.13
C GLU A 94 29.38 -21.60 1.97
N GLU A 95 28.85 -22.74 1.54
CA GLU A 95 29.50 -24.04 1.43
C GLU A 95 30.92 -24.05 2.00
N ASN A 96 31.02 -24.15 3.33
CA ASN A 96 32.17 -24.73 3.97
C ASN A 96 32.17 -26.22 3.62
N GLU A 97 32.82 -26.53 2.50
CA GLU A 97 33.42 -27.83 2.26
C GLU A 97 34.25 -28.22 3.50
N VAL A 98 33.85 -29.25 4.25
CA VAL A 98 34.68 -30.43 4.52
C VAL A 98 33.87 -31.51 5.23
N GLN A 99 34.02 -32.72 4.68
CA GLN A 99 33.43 -33.98 5.08
C GLN A 99 33.88 -34.41 6.47
N ASP A 100 32.95 -34.60 7.41
CA ASP A 100 33.20 -35.47 8.56
C ASP A 100 32.56 -36.84 8.31
N ARG A 101 33.44 -37.80 7.97
CA ARG A 101 33.14 -39.22 7.86
C ARG A 101 32.77 -39.74 9.24
N GLN A 102 31.49 -40.07 9.45
CA GLN A 102 31.10 -40.90 10.59
C GLN A 102 31.55 -42.36 10.34
N ASP A 103 32.65 -42.72 10.98
CA ASP A 103 33.00 -44.11 11.31
C ASP A 103 31.83 -44.73 12.08
N SER A 104 31.12 -45.67 11.45
CA SER A 104 30.24 -46.61 12.15
C SER A 104 31.06 -47.83 12.56
N LYS A 105 31.45 -47.87 13.84
CA LYS A 105 31.79 -49.10 14.55
C LYS A 105 30.86 -49.24 15.75
N GLU A 106 29.93 -50.18 15.67
CA GLU A 106 29.77 -51.33 16.59
C GLU A 106 28.73 -52.30 16.04
#